data_AF-A0A1A8IW94-F1
#
_entry.id   AF-A0A1A8IW94-F1
#
_cell.length_a   1.000
_cell.length_b   1.000
_cell.length_c   1.000
_cell.angle_alpha   90.00
_cell.angle_beta   90.00
_cell.angle_gamma   90.00
#
_symmetry.space_group_name_H-M   'P 1'
#
loop_
_entity.id
_entity.type
_entity.pdbx_description
1 polymer ?
#
loop_
_entity_poly.entity_id
_entity_poly.type
_entity_poly.pdbx_seq_one_letter_code
_entity_poly.pdbx_strand_id
1 'polypeptide(L)'
;LADFGLARAKSVPTKTYSNEVVTLWYRPPDVLLGSTEYSTPIDMWGVGCILYEMATGRPMFPGATVKEELHLIFRLMGTPTEETWPGVSSNEEFRSYLFPQYRPQALINHVPRLDTEGIDLLTALLLYDTRSRTPAEAALKHPYFLSLGDNIHNLADTASVFSLREVQLQKDPGHRSSVFQPLGRGKNRRQSIF
;
A
#
# COMPACT_ATOMS: atom_id res chain seq x y z
N LEU A 1 -13.75 2.68 -10.97
CA LEU A 1 -12.31 2.99 -11.16
C LEU A 1 -12.22 4.23 -12.02
N ALA A 2 -11.33 5.16 -11.70
CA ALA A 2 -11.08 6.34 -12.52
C ALA A 2 -9.60 6.35 -12.89
N ASP A 3 -9.29 6.58 -14.16
CA ASP A 3 -7.94 6.82 -14.62
C ASP A 3 -7.82 8.28 -15.02
N PHE A 4 -6.99 9.00 -14.27
CA PHE A 4 -6.73 10.41 -14.52
C PHE A 4 -5.38 10.65 -15.18
N GLY A 5 -4.51 9.64 -15.31
CA GLY A 5 -3.18 9.62 -15.95
C GLY A 5 -2.20 10.72 -15.50
N LEU A 6 -2.61 11.98 -15.64
CA LEU A 6 -1.88 13.22 -15.41
C LEU A 6 -2.79 14.41 -15.00
N ALA A 7 -4.08 14.20 -14.71
CA ALA A 7 -5.01 15.30 -14.40
C ALA A 7 -4.67 15.98 -13.07
N ARG A 8 -4.75 17.32 -13.05
CA ARG A 8 -4.42 18.17 -11.88
C ARG A 8 -5.56 19.13 -11.58
N ALA A 9 -5.87 19.33 -10.30
CA ALA A 9 -6.83 20.34 -9.85
C ALA A 9 -6.25 21.75 -10.09
N LYS A 10 -7.03 22.66 -10.69
CA LYS A 10 -6.60 24.00 -11.15
C LYS A 10 -6.52 25.10 -10.08
N SER A 11 -6.63 24.80 -8.78
CA SER A 11 -6.98 25.83 -7.77
C SER A 11 -5.87 26.28 -6.79
N VAL A 12 -4.60 25.90 -6.93
CA VAL A 12 -3.53 26.40 -6.04
C VAL A 12 -2.26 26.76 -6.83
N PRO A 13 -1.69 27.97 -6.70
CA PRO A 13 -0.44 28.31 -7.35
C PRO A 13 0.73 27.70 -6.56
N THR A 14 1.27 26.58 -7.03
CA THR A 14 2.46 25.93 -6.44
C THR A 14 3.66 26.01 -7.37
N LYS A 15 4.76 26.51 -6.82
CA LYS A 15 6.05 26.74 -7.47
C LYS A 15 6.68 25.42 -7.96
N THR A 16 7.26 25.49 -9.17
CA THR A 16 8.27 24.59 -9.77
C THR A 16 7.92 23.10 -9.83
N TYR A 17 7.46 22.72 -11.02
CA TYR A 17 7.12 21.37 -11.44
C TYR A 17 8.38 20.59 -11.85
N SER A 18 8.63 19.43 -11.26
CA SER A 18 9.55 18.41 -11.80
C SER A 18 8.75 17.38 -12.61
N ASN A 19 9.34 16.87 -13.69
CA ASN A 19 8.69 15.98 -14.67
C ASN A 19 8.52 14.52 -14.18
N GLU A 20 8.74 14.22 -12.90
CA GLU A 20 8.70 12.86 -12.34
C GLU A 20 7.40 12.53 -11.59
N VAL A 21 6.30 13.23 -11.87
CA VAL A 21 5.07 13.11 -11.07
C VAL A 21 4.21 11.90 -11.47
N VAL A 22 4.75 10.70 -11.29
CA VAL A 22 3.96 9.48 -11.14
C VAL A 22 4.29 8.89 -9.78
N THR A 23 3.27 8.74 -8.92
CA THR A 23 3.44 8.24 -7.55
C THR A 23 4.02 6.83 -7.57
N LEU A 24 5.21 6.65 -7.00
CA LEU A 24 5.90 5.36 -6.92
C LEU A 24 5.23 4.38 -5.95
N TRP A 25 4.46 4.89 -4.99
CA TRP A 25 4.00 4.19 -3.78
C TRP A 25 3.14 2.95 -3.99
N TYR A 26 2.65 2.76 -5.23
CA TYR A 26 1.78 1.65 -5.62
C TYR A 26 2.40 0.77 -6.71
N ARG A 27 3.66 1.05 -7.10
CA ARG A 27 4.37 0.26 -8.13
C ARG A 27 4.98 -0.98 -7.51
N PRO A 28 4.85 -2.15 -8.16
CA PRO A 28 5.42 -3.37 -7.62
C PRO A 28 6.94 -3.46 -7.86
N PRO A 29 7.65 -4.25 -7.04
CA PRO A 29 9.12 -4.32 -7.07
C PRO A 29 9.68 -4.88 -8.38
N ASP A 30 8.95 -5.74 -9.09
CA ASP A 30 9.34 -6.27 -10.41
C ASP A 30 9.38 -5.17 -11.48
N VAL A 31 8.38 -4.28 -11.50
CA VAL A 31 8.37 -3.12 -12.39
C VAL A 31 9.46 -2.12 -12.01
N LEU A 32 9.68 -1.92 -10.71
CA LEU A 32 10.75 -1.05 -10.20
C LEU A 32 12.17 -1.59 -10.51
N LEU A 33 12.32 -2.89 -10.76
CA LEU A 33 13.56 -3.56 -11.18
C LEU A 33 13.61 -3.84 -12.69
N GLY A 34 12.80 -3.11 -13.47
CA GLY A 34 12.88 -3.10 -14.94
C GLY A 34 12.16 -4.24 -15.65
N SER A 35 11.25 -4.97 -15.00
CA SER A 35 10.42 -5.95 -15.68
C SER A 35 9.59 -5.30 -16.79
N THR A 36 9.60 -5.92 -17.98
CA THR A 36 8.79 -5.50 -19.13
C THR A 36 7.50 -6.32 -19.28
N GLU A 37 7.27 -7.29 -18.38
CA GLU A 37 6.11 -8.18 -18.44
C GLU A 37 4.87 -7.50 -17.87
N TYR A 38 4.21 -6.69 -18.70
CA TYR A 38 2.92 -6.09 -18.34
C TYR A 38 1.83 -7.16 -18.29
N SER A 39 1.29 -7.38 -17.09
CA SER A 39 0.25 -8.37 -16.84
C SER A 39 -0.72 -7.87 -15.78
N THR A 40 -1.95 -8.41 -15.76
CA THR A 40 -2.98 -8.02 -14.79
C THR A 40 -2.57 -8.19 -13.31
N PRO A 41 -1.70 -9.13 -12.90
CA PRO A 41 -1.21 -9.23 -11.52
C PRO A 41 -0.37 -8.03 -11.03
N ILE A 42 0.11 -7.15 -11.93
CA ILE A 42 0.80 -5.91 -11.53
C ILE A 42 -0.12 -5.03 -10.69
N ASP A 43 -1.39 -4.91 -11.07
CA ASP A 43 -2.37 -4.07 -10.38
C ASP A 43 -2.66 -4.58 -8.96
N MET A 44 -2.53 -5.88 -8.73
CA MET A 44 -2.84 -6.51 -7.44
C MET A 44 -1.89 -6.07 -6.32
N TRP A 45 -0.65 -5.71 -6.64
CA TRP A 45 0.26 -5.11 -5.67
C TRP A 45 -0.26 -3.75 -5.18
N GLY A 46 -0.72 -2.91 -6.11
CA GLY A 46 -1.34 -1.63 -5.79
C GLY A 46 -2.58 -1.79 -4.93
N VAL A 47 -3.40 -2.82 -5.20
CA VAL A 47 -4.55 -3.18 -4.35
C VAL A 47 -4.11 -3.50 -2.92
N GLY A 48 -3.03 -4.28 -2.73
CA GLY A 48 -2.45 -4.54 -1.41
C GLY A 48 -1.99 -3.27 -0.69
N CYS A 49 -1.29 -2.39 -1.39
CA CYS A 49 -0.84 -1.10 -0.85
C CYS A 49 -2.03 -0.21 -0.43
N ILE A 50 -3.09 -0.16 -1.23
CA ILE A 50 -4.31 0.60 -0.92
C ILE A 50 -5.09 -0.05 0.24
N LEU A 51 -5.16 -1.38 0.32
CA LEU A 51 -5.78 -2.07 1.45
C LEU A 51 -5.07 -1.69 2.77
N TYR A 52 -3.74 -1.70 2.78
CA TYR A 52 -2.96 -1.22 3.91
C TYR A 52 -3.26 0.24 4.25
N GLU A 53 -3.32 1.10 3.24
CA GLU A 53 -3.59 2.54 3.42
C GLU A 53 -5.01 2.81 3.95
N MET A 54 -6.02 2.08 3.47
CA MET A 54 -7.38 2.15 4.02
C MET A 54 -7.44 1.70 5.48
N ALA A 55 -6.69 0.66 5.83
CA ALA A 55 -6.66 0.13 7.19
C ALA A 55 -5.90 1.05 8.16
N THR A 56 -4.86 1.74 7.71
CA THR A 56 -3.95 2.51 8.59
C THR A 56 -4.06 4.04 8.46
N GLY A 57 -4.67 4.54 7.39
CA GLY A 57 -4.75 5.97 7.05
C GLY A 57 -3.44 6.57 6.54
N ARG A 58 -2.43 5.75 6.22
CA ARG A 58 -1.12 6.19 5.73
C ARG A 58 -0.60 5.28 4.61
N PRO A 59 0.16 5.81 3.64
CA PRO A 59 0.72 4.99 2.56
C PRO A 59 1.67 3.92 3.11
N MET A 60 1.67 2.74 2.46
CA MET A 60 2.50 1.60 2.86
C MET A 60 3.98 1.84 2.57
N PHE A 61 4.28 2.33 1.36
CA PHE A 61 5.65 2.56 0.87
C PHE A 61 5.75 3.98 0.28
N PRO A 62 6.05 5.01 1.09
CA PRO A 62 6.12 6.39 0.62
C PRO A 62 7.54 6.78 0.13
N GLY A 63 8.14 6.04 -0.81
CA GLY A 63 9.47 6.35 -1.34
C GLY A 63 9.48 7.54 -2.30
N ALA A 64 10.56 8.33 -2.28
CA ALA A 64 10.73 9.46 -3.20
C ALA A 64 11.52 9.08 -4.47
N THR A 65 12.26 7.97 -4.45
CA THR A 65 13.04 7.45 -5.58
C THR A 65 12.81 5.95 -5.73
N VAL A 66 13.08 5.38 -6.91
CA VAL A 66 12.97 3.92 -7.16
C VAL A 66 13.76 3.11 -6.13
N LYS A 67 15.00 3.52 -5.85
CA LYS A 67 15.86 2.85 -4.85
C LYS A 67 15.26 2.94 -3.44
N GLU A 68 14.72 4.10 -3.06
CA GLU A 68 14.11 4.29 -1.75
C GLU A 68 12.82 3.48 -1.60
N GLU A 69 11.99 3.44 -2.65
CA GLU A 69 10.76 2.63 -2.71
C GLU A 69 11.09 1.14 -2.50
N LEU A 70 12.03 0.60 -3.28
CA LEU A 70 12.52 -0.77 -3.11
C LEU A 70 13.10 -1.03 -1.71
N HIS A 71 13.83 -0.06 -1.15
CA HIS A 71 14.36 -0.17 0.20
C HIS A 71 13.26 -0.27 1.26
N LEU A 72 12.18 0.52 1.14
CA LEU A 72 11.03 0.46 2.05
C LEU A 72 10.31 -0.88 1.94
N ILE A 73 10.10 -1.36 0.71
CA ILE A 73 9.51 -2.67 0.44
C ILE A 73 10.32 -3.77 1.14
N PHE A 74 11.63 -3.87 0.85
CA PHE A 74 12.49 -4.92 1.40
C PHE A 74 12.69 -4.81 2.90
N ARG A 75 12.67 -3.60 3.45
CA ARG A 75 12.76 -3.40 4.91
C ARG A 75 11.55 -3.97 5.65
N LEU A 76 10.36 -3.92 5.06
CA LEU A 76 9.13 -4.44 5.67
C LEU A 76 8.94 -5.92 5.34
N MET A 77 9.04 -6.27 4.06
CA MET A 77 8.71 -7.59 3.50
C MET A 77 9.91 -8.56 3.46
N GLY A 78 11.10 -8.10 3.86
CA GLY A 78 12.35 -8.86 3.80
C GLY A 78 13.03 -8.75 2.43
N THR A 79 14.36 -8.87 2.39
CA THR A 79 15.10 -8.85 1.13
C THR A 79 14.83 -10.15 0.35
N PRO A 80 14.43 -10.08 -0.93
CA PRO A 80 14.04 -11.27 -1.68
C PRO A 80 15.22 -12.23 -1.85
N THR A 81 14.89 -13.52 -1.77
CA THR A 81 15.77 -14.66 -2.06
C THR A 81 15.24 -15.43 -3.27
N GLU A 82 16.03 -16.37 -3.81
CA GLU A 82 15.59 -17.28 -4.88
C GLU A 82 14.37 -18.14 -4.51
N GLU A 83 14.11 -18.34 -3.23
CA GLU A 83 12.91 -19.04 -2.75
C GLU A 83 11.68 -18.14 -2.85
N THR A 84 11.79 -16.88 -2.41
CA THR A 84 10.66 -15.92 -2.39
C THR A 84 10.41 -15.26 -3.75
N TRP A 85 11.45 -15.18 -4.59
CA TRP A 85 11.40 -14.59 -5.92
C TRP A 85 12.45 -15.26 -6.83
N PRO A 86 12.07 -16.35 -7.52
CA PRO A 86 12.98 -17.06 -8.40
C PRO A 86 13.53 -16.16 -9.52
N GLY A 87 14.84 -16.16 -9.71
CA GLY A 87 15.54 -15.35 -10.70
C GLY A 87 15.91 -13.92 -10.24
N VAL A 88 15.58 -13.51 -9.02
CA VAL A 88 15.93 -12.16 -8.54
C VAL A 88 17.44 -11.94 -8.46
N SER A 89 18.23 -12.99 -8.16
CA SER A 89 19.68 -12.89 -8.04
C SER A 89 20.41 -12.71 -9.39
N SER A 90 19.74 -12.99 -10.51
CA SER A 90 20.30 -12.73 -11.85
C SER A 90 19.96 -11.33 -12.37
N ASN A 91 19.05 -10.59 -11.72
CA ASN A 91 18.71 -9.22 -12.11
C ASN A 91 19.88 -8.26 -11.79
N GLU A 92 20.42 -7.60 -12.83
CA GLU A 92 21.57 -6.69 -12.71
C GLU A 92 21.26 -5.46 -11.87
N GLU A 93 20.06 -4.89 -12.03
CA GLU A 93 19.64 -3.69 -11.32
C GLU A 93 19.52 -3.96 -9.81
N PHE A 94 18.89 -5.08 -9.43
CA PHE A 94 18.80 -5.55 -8.04
C PHE A 94 20.19 -5.68 -7.40
N ARG A 95 21.13 -6.33 -8.10
CA ARG A 95 22.51 -6.50 -7.62
C ARG A 95 23.25 -5.16 -7.47
N SER A 96 23.02 -4.23 -8.39
CA SER A 96 23.68 -2.91 -8.40
C SER A 96 23.30 -2.05 -7.20
N TYR A 97 22.06 -2.18 -6.71
CA TYR A 97 21.59 -1.38 -5.58
C TYR A 97 22.19 -1.78 -4.23
N LEU A 98 22.72 -3.01 -4.12
CA LEU A 98 23.39 -3.54 -2.93
C LEU A 98 22.55 -3.38 -1.65
N PHE A 99 21.28 -3.82 -1.69
CA PHE A 99 20.39 -3.74 -0.54
C PHE A 99 20.91 -4.57 0.65
N PRO A 100 20.77 -4.08 1.90
CA PRO A 100 21.00 -4.90 3.09
C PRO A 100 20.08 -6.13 3.12
N GLN A 101 20.49 -7.17 3.83
CA GLN A 101 19.65 -8.35 4.02
C GLN A 101 18.69 -8.12 5.20
N TYR A 102 17.42 -7.86 4.88
CA TYR A 102 16.35 -7.68 5.84
C TYR A 102 15.59 -8.98 6.08
N ARG A 103 15.17 -9.20 7.33
CA ARG A 103 14.18 -10.24 7.67
C ARG A 103 12.77 -9.65 7.52
N PRO A 104 11.80 -10.43 7.02
CA PRO A 104 10.41 -9.99 6.95
C PRO A 104 9.88 -9.66 8.34
N GLN A 105 9.10 -8.57 8.43
CA GLN A 105 8.40 -8.18 9.65
C GLN A 105 6.96 -8.70 9.59
N ALA A 106 6.40 -9.05 10.75
CA ALA A 106 5.00 -9.50 10.81
C ALA A 106 4.05 -8.33 10.51
N LEU A 107 3.27 -8.42 9.42
CA LEU A 107 2.36 -7.36 8.97
C LEU A 107 1.30 -6.98 10.01
N ILE A 108 0.85 -7.93 10.83
CA ILE A 108 -0.09 -7.68 11.92
C ILE A 108 0.36 -6.57 12.89
N ASN A 109 1.68 -6.39 13.07
CA ASN A 109 2.23 -5.34 13.92
C ASN A 109 2.16 -3.95 13.27
N HIS A 110 2.03 -3.89 11.95
CA HIS A 110 2.01 -2.63 11.16
C HIS A 110 0.60 -2.20 10.78
N VAL A 111 -0.34 -3.14 10.76
CA VAL A 111 -1.74 -2.95 10.42
C VAL A 111 -2.64 -3.73 11.41
N PRO A 112 -2.71 -3.27 12.68
CA PRO A 112 -3.44 -3.98 13.74
C PRO A 112 -4.97 -3.90 13.60
N ARG A 113 -5.47 -3.13 12.62
CA ARG A 113 -6.91 -3.00 12.33
C ARG A 113 -7.43 -4.10 11.39
N LEU A 114 -6.54 -4.85 10.73
CA LEU A 114 -6.92 -6.03 9.97
C LEU A 114 -6.92 -7.25 10.90
N ASP A 115 -7.92 -8.09 10.73
CA ASP A 115 -7.99 -9.42 11.33
C ASP A 115 -7.06 -10.40 10.60
N THR A 116 -7.04 -11.66 11.05
CA THR A 116 -6.17 -12.69 10.45
C THR A 116 -6.43 -12.88 8.97
N GLU A 117 -7.70 -12.89 8.55
CA GLU A 117 -8.09 -13.02 7.15
C GLU A 117 -7.68 -11.81 6.31
N GLY A 118 -7.74 -10.61 6.89
CA GLY A 118 -7.26 -9.39 6.24
C GLY A 118 -5.75 -9.37 6.07
N ILE A 119 -5.00 -9.87 7.06
CA ILE A 119 -3.54 -10.02 6.96
C ILE A 119 -3.16 -11.09 5.93
N ASP A 120 -3.90 -12.20 5.87
CA ASP A 120 -3.69 -13.26 4.89
C ASP A 120 -3.92 -12.74 3.46
N LEU A 121 -5.06 -12.06 3.22
CA LEU A 121 -5.35 -11.42 1.94
C LEU A 121 -4.26 -10.40 1.55
N LEU A 122 -3.86 -9.54 2.48
CA LEU A 122 -2.81 -8.55 2.25
C LEU A 122 -1.48 -9.19 1.85
N THR A 123 -1.14 -10.31 2.50
CA THR A 123 0.09 -11.07 2.19
C THR A 123 0.02 -11.68 0.79
N ALA A 124 -1.13 -12.24 0.41
CA ALA A 124 -1.35 -12.86 -0.88
C ALA A 124 -1.33 -11.86 -2.06
N LEU A 125 -1.67 -10.59 -1.79
CA LEU A 125 -1.59 -9.47 -2.74
C LEU A 125 -0.15 -8.94 -2.92
N LEU A 126 0.68 -9.03 -1.88
CA LEU A 126 2.02 -8.41 -1.81
C LEU A 126 3.17 -9.40 -2.01
N LEU A 127 2.97 -10.42 -2.85
CA LEU A 127 4.04 -11.36 -3.20
C LEU A 127 5.01 -10.74 -4.22
N TYR A 128 6.30 -11.07 -4.10
CA TYR A 128 7.32 -10.62 -5.06
C TYR A 128 7.09 -11.21 -6.45
N ASP A 129 6.98 -12.54 -6.54
CA ASP A 129 6.70 -13.23 -7.79
C ASP A 129 5.28 -12.90 -8.28
N THR A 130 5.21 -12.22 -9.43
CA THR A 130 3.97 -11.81 -10.10
C THR A 130 3.05 -12.99 -10.39
N ARG A 131 3.62 -14.16 -10.69
CA ARG A 131 2.87 -15.38 -11.03
C ARG A 131 2.19 -16.01 -9.83
N SER A 132 2.68 -15.71 -8.63
CA SER A 132 2.14 -16.22 -7.38
C SER A 132 1.13 -15.28 -6.74
N ARG A 133 1.06 -14.00 -7.16
CA ARG A 133 0.10 -13.02 -6.64
C ARG A 133 -1.34 -13.48 -6.90
N THR A 134 -2.20 -13.31 -5.90
CA THR A 134 -3.62 -13.66 -6.03
C THR A 134 -4.31 -12.77 -7.08
N PRO A 135 -4.95 -13.34 -8.11
CA PRO A 135 -5.71 -12.56 -9.09
C PRO A 135 -6.99 -12.00 -8.47
N ALA A 136 -7.51 -10.91 -9.04
CA ALA A 136 -8.69 -10.20 -8.53
C ALA A 136 -9.90 -11.13 -8.29
N GLU A 137 -10.19 -12.03 -9.22
CA GLU A 137 -11.30 -12.99 -9.10
C GLU A 137 -11.16 -13.94 -7.90
N ALA A 138 -9.93 -14.35 -7.58
CA ALA A 138 -9.65 -15.18 -6.42
C ALA A 138 -9.67 -14.35 -5.13
N ALA A 139 -9.14 -13.13 -5.16
CA ALA A 139 -9.17 -12.20 -4.03
C ALA A 139 -10.61 -11.86 -3.60
N LEU A 140 -11.53 -11.70 -4.56
CA LEU A 140 -12.94 -11.46 -4.26
C LEU A 140 -13.60 -12.61 -3.50
N LYS A 141 -13.11 -13.84 -3.65
CA LYS A 141 -13.61 -15.04 -2.96
C LYS A 141 -12.88 -15.33 -1.65
N HIS A 142 -11.99 -14.43 -1.22
CA HIS A 142 -11.18 -14.61 -0.02
C HIS A 142 -12.05 -14.62 1.24
N PRO A 143 -11.73 -15.44 2.28
CA PRO A 143 -12.46 -15.48 3.55
C PRO A 143 -12.70 -14.12 4.21
N TYR A 144 -11.80 -13.16 3.99
CA TYR A 144 -11.92 -11.76 4.45
C TYR A 144 -13.26 -11.10 4.06
N PHE A 145 -13.84 -11.47 2.91
CA PHE A 145 -15.09 -10.89 2.41
C PHE A 145 -16.35 -11.69 2.76
N LEU A 146 -16.25 -12.81 3.49
CA LEU A 146 -17.41 -13.67 3.80
C LEU A 146 -18.52 -12.94 4.57
N SER A 147 -18.17 -11.91 5.35
CA SER A 147 -19.14 -11.09 6.08
C SER A 147 -20.10 -10.29 5.18
N LEU A 148 -19.80 -10.17 3.88
CA LEU A 148 -20.66 -9.48 2.89
C LEU A 148 -21.78 -10.38 2.33
N GLY A 149 -21.72 -11.68 2.58
CA GLY A 149 -22.71 -12.67 2.12
C GLY A 149 -22.55 -13.10 0.66
N ASP A 150 -23.02 -14.31 0.34
CA ASP A 150 -22.77 -14.96 -0.97
C ASP A 150 -23.46 -14.26 -2.15
N ASN A 151 -24.54 -13.52 -1.90
CA ASN A 151 -25.32 -12.85 -2.95
C ASN A 151 -24.49 -11.81 -3.70
N ILE A 152 -23.43 -11.26 -3.08
CA ILE A 152 -22.56 -10.27 -3.72
C ILE A 152 -21.87 -10.82 -4.97
N HIS A 153 -21.62 -12.12 -5.02
CA HIS A 153 -20.99 -12.80 -6.15
C HIS A 153 -21.95 -13.08 -7.32
N ASN A 154 -23.26 -12.93 -7.10
CA ASN A 154 -24.29 -13.19 -8.10
C ASN A 154 -24.86 -11.90 -8.73
N LEU A 155 -24.30 -10.74 -8.37
CA LEU A 155 -24.70 -9.46 -8.96
C LEU A 155 -24.29 -9.38 -10.43
N ALA A 156 -25.15 -8.77 -11.26
CA ALA A 156 -24.76 -8.39 -12.60
C ALA A 156 -23.66 -7.32 -12.56
N ASP A 157 -22.77 -7.30 -13.55
CA ASP A 157 -21.64 -6.36 -13.63
C ASP A 157 -22.05 -4.87 -13.52
N THR A 158 -23.29 -4.54 -13.91
CA THR A 158 -23.84 -3.19 -13.87
C THR A 158 -24.59 -2.87 -12.57
N ALA A 159 -24.85 -3.87 -11.72
CA ALA A 159 -25.56 -3.69 -10.47
C ALA A 159 -24.62 -3.17 -9.37
N SER A 160 -25.15 -2.26 -8.55
CA SER A 160 -24.44 -1.78 -7.37
C SER A 160 -24.45 -2.82 -6.26
N VAL A 161 -23.35 -2.99 -5.53
CA VAL A 161 -23.30 -3.83 -4.32
C VAL A 161 -24.31 -3.39 -3.26
N PHE A 162 -24.65 -2.10 -3.22
CA PHE A 162 -25.67 -1.54 -2.32
C PHE A 162 -27.11 -1.85 -2.73
N SER A 163 -27.32 -2.59 -3.83
CA SER A 163 -28.65 -3.14 -4.15
C SER A 163 -29.02 -4.31 -3.22
N LEU A 164 -28.02 -4.96 -2.61
CA LEU A 164 -28.21 -5.98 -1.58
C LEU A 164 -28.55 -5.31 -0.24
N ARG A 165 -29.60 -5.80 0.43
CA ARG A 165 -30.08 -5.19 1.69
C ARG A 165 -29.09 -5.39 2.83
N GLU A 166 -28.34 -6.48 2.77
CA GLU A 166 -27.29 -6.87 3.69
C GLU A 166 -26.01 -6.01 3.57
N VAL A 167 -25.79 -5.35 2.43
CA VAL A 167 -24.62 -4.49 2.21
C VAL A 167 -24.99 -3.02 2.44
N GLN A 168 -24.55 -2.48 3.58
CA GLN A 168 -24.82 -1.09 3.95
C GLN A 168 -23.55 -0.38 4.38
N LEU A 169 -23.42 0.89 3.98
CA LEU A 169 -22.32 1.73 4.44
C LEU A 169 -22.55 2.11 5.91
N GLN A 170 -21.57 1.77 6.76
CA GLN A 170 -21.58 2.21 8.15
C GLN A 170 -21.22 3.69 8.26
N LYS A 171 -21.84 4.41 9.19
CA LYS A 171 -21.49 5.80 9.47
C LYS A 171 -20.06 5.84 10.02
N ASP A 172 -19.23 6.71 9.46
CA ASP A 172 -17.90 6.95 10.01
C ASP A 172 -18.06 7.48 11.45
N PRO A 173 -17.53 6.77 12.47
CA PRO A 173 -17.60 7.23 13.86
C PRO A 173 -16.81 8.53 14.10
N GLY A 174 -16.03 8.98 13.13
CA GLY A 174 -15.17 10.15 13.22
C GLY A 174 -13.96 9.85 14.07
N HIS A 175 -12.80 9.63 13.44
CA HIS A 175 -11.56 9.55 14.22
C HIS A 175 -11.21 10.95 14.75
N ARG A 176 -11.29 11.15 16.07
CA ARG A 176 -10.55 12.23 16.73
C ARG A 176 -9.08 11.93 16.51
N SER A 177 -8.45 12.65 15.60
CA SER A 177 -6.99 12.73 15.51
C SER A 177 -6.45 12.97 16.92
N SER A 178 -5.54 12.11 17.37
CA SER A 178 -4.75 12.37 18.56
C SER A 178 -4.08 13.73 18.35
N VAL A 179 -4.58 14.73 19.07
CA VAL A 179 -4.06 16.08 19.05
C VAL A 179 -2.58 15.97 19.35
N PHE A 180 -1.77 16.36 18.38
CA PHE A 180 -0.34 16.62 18.52
C PHE A 180 -0.18 17.49 19.77
N GLN A 181 0.24 16.91 20.91
CA GLN A 181 0.57 17.70 22.09
C GLN A 181 1.83 18.48 21.74
N PRO A 182 1.81 19.83 21.70
CA PRO A 182 3.04 20.58 21.58
C PRO A 182 3.84 20.32 22.85
N LEU A 183 5.08 19.87 22.66
CA LEU A 183 6.07 19.70 23.72
C LEU A 183 6.13 20.95 24.61
N GLY A 184 5.82 20.72 25.88
CA GLY A 184 6.29 21.43 27.07
C GLY A 184 6.68 22.90 26.94
N ARG A 185 5.81 23.77 27.43
CA ARG A 185 6.16 25.14 27.85
C ARG A 185 7.13 25.06 29.05
N GLY A 186 8.43 25.09 28.76
CA GLY A 186 9.51 25.11 29.74
C GLY A 186 9.58 26.45 30.50
N LYS A 187 9.20 26.38 31.77
CA LYS A 187 9.46 27.26 32.93
C LYS A 187 10.31 28.54 32.72
N ASN A 188 9.69 29.65 33.13
CA ASN A 188 10.26 30.88 33.68
C ASN A 188 11.70 30.78 34.23
N ARG A 189 12.59 31.65 33.74
CA ARG A 189 13.78 32.11 34.47
C ARG A 189 13.98 33.63 34.31
N ARG A 190 13.61 34.31 35.41
CA ARG A 190 14.06 35.58 36.03
C ARG A 190 14.82 36.66 35.25
N GLN A 191 14.40 37.89 35.57
CA GLN A 191 14.95 39.23 35.32
C GLN A 191 16.38 39.47 35.87
N SER A 192 17.14 40.34 35.18
CA SER A 192 17.93 41.48 35.72
C SER A 192 18.41 42.32 34.50
N ILE A 193 18.02 43.59 34.28
CA ILE A 193 18.71 44.84 34.72
C ILE A 193 20.24 44.65 34.70
N PHE A 194 21.06 45.32 33.87
CA PHE A 194 21.06 46.68 33.32
C PHE A 194 21.24 46.71 31.80
#